data_AF-S7XMD8-F1
#
_entry.id   AF-S7XMD8-F1
#
_cell.length_a   1.000
_cell.length_b   1.000
_cell.length_c   1.000
_cell.angle_alpha   90.00
_cell.angle_beta   90.00
_cell.angle_gamma   90.00
#
_symmetry.space_group_name_H-M   'P 1'
#
loop_
_entity.id
_entity.type
_entity.pdbx_description
1 polymer ?
#
loop_
_entity_poly.entity_id
_entity_poly.type
_entity_poly.pdbx_seq_one_letter_code
_entity_poly.pdbx_strand_id
1 'polypeptide(L)'
;MKILAWQVASNREVVDIGKNYKYLFNYLPTEKGKEFSNLLDFSSIEKLTQSLFATMKLFHQEAQTLAQKMGFDYDKEVAEKMIEYAEERLKMNKV
;
A
#
# COMPACT_ATOMS: atom_id res chain seq x y z
N MET A 1 4.89 0.36 3.33
CA MET A 1 6.15 1.10 3.02
C MET A 1 7.17 0.30 2.23
N LYS A 2 7.47 -0.96 2.57
CA LYS A 2 8.47 -1.76 1.83
C LYS A 2 8.18 -1.91 0.34
N ILE A 3 6.91 -2.10 -0.06
CA ILE A 3 6.56 -2.26 -1.47
C ILE A 3 6.92 -1.02 -2.32
N LEU A 4 6.67 0.18 -1.79
CA LEU A 4 7.04 1.44 -2.44
C LEU A 4 8.56 1.60 -2.52
N ALA A 5 9.29 1.19 -1.47
CA ALA A 5 10.75 1.20 -1.49
C ALA A 5 11.31 0.23 -2.54
N TRP A 6 10.72 -0.95 -2.70
CA TRP A 6 11.11 -1.89 -3.74
C TRP A 6 10.75 -1.39 -5.14
N GLN A 7 9.64 -0.67 -5.32
CA GLN A 7 9.36 0.00 -6.59
C GLN A 7 10.41 1.06 -6.93
N VAL A 8 10.81 1.86 -5.95
CA VAL A 8 11.87 2.86 -6.11
C VAL A 8 13.20 2.19 -6.48
N ALA A 9 13.59 1.12 -5.77
CA ALA A 9 14.82 0.36 -6.05
C ALA A 9 14.74 -0.41 -7.38
N SER A 10 13.58 -0.90 -7.79
CA SER A 10 13.39 -1.55 -9.09
C SER A 10 13.59 -0.57 -10.26
N ASN A 11 13.36 0.73 -10.03
CA ASN A 11 13.62 1.77 -11.03
C ASN A 11 15.06 2.33 -10.98
N ARG A 12 15.79 2.08 -9.88
CA ARG A 12 17.10 2.69 -9.59
C ARG A 12 17.92 1.71 -8.76
N GLU A 13 19.07 1.27 -9.26
CA GLU A 13 19.87 0.19 -8.65
C GLU A 13 20.07 0.31 -7.13
N VAL A 14 20.66 1.42 -6.67
CA VAL A 14 20.96 1.66 -5.25
C VAL A 14 20.28 2.94 -4.81
N VAL A 15 19.34 2.82 -3.88
CA VAL A 15 18.61 3.96 -3.31
C VAL A 15 18.66 3.92 -1.80
N ASP A 16 19.15 5.01 -1.20
CA ASP A 16 19.02 5.23 0.23
C ASP A 16 17.65 5.85 0.55
N ILE A 17 16.78 5.07 1.18
CA ILE A 17 15.45 5.51 1.62
C ILE A 17 15.49 6.22 3.00
N GLY A 18 16.65 6.24 3.66
CA GLY A 18 16.86 6.86 4.97
C GLY A 18 16.19 6.12 6.13
N LYS A 19 16.59 6.46 7.36
CA LYS A 19 15.90 5.97 8.57
C LYS A 19 14.43 6.41 8.55
N ASN A 20 13.53 5.50 8.90
CA ASN A 20 12.08 5.74 8.90
C ASN A 20 11.52 6.23 7.56
N TYR A 21 12.08 5.79 6.42
CA TYR A 21 11.62 6.16 5.06
C TYR A 21 11.71 7.66 4.75
N LYS A 22 12.58 8.40 5.45
CA LYS A 22 12.74 9.86 5.34
C LYS A 22 12.87 10.34 3.89
N TYR A 23 13.57 9.61 3.04
CA TYR A 23 13.85 10.00 1.65
C TYR A 23 12.98 9.29 0.63
N LEU A 24 12.15 8.34 1.04
CA LEU A 24 11.33 7.54 0.11
C LEU A 24 10.45 8.40 -0.80
N PHE A 25 9.80 9.43 -0.24
CA PHE A 25 8.91 10.31 -0.99
C PHE A 25 9.64 11.26 -1.94
N ASN A 26 10.96 11.44 -1.80
CA ASN A 26 11.76 12.21 -2.75
C ASN A 26 11.95 11.48 -4.08
N TYR A 27 11.74 10.16 -4.09
CA TYR A 27 11.89 9.31 -5.28
C TYR A 27 10.57 8.94 -5.93
N LEU A 28 9.44 9.25 -5.29
CA LEU A 28 8.10 8.99 -5.80
C LEU A 28 7.52 10.26 -6.44
N PRO A 29 6.59 10.13 -7.40
CA PRO A 29 5.82 11.26 -7.89
C PRO A 29 5.09 11.99 -6.75
N THR A 30 4.96 13.32 -6.88
CA THR A 30 4.29 14.17 -5.88
C THR A 30 2.86 13.71 -5.59
N GLU A 31 2.18 13.14 -6.59
CA GLU A 31 0.83 12.59 -6.51
C GLU A 31 0.77 11.42 -5.51
N LYS A 32 1.74 10.50 -5.55
CA LYS A 32 1.79 9.35 -4.64
C LYS A 32 2.01 9.76 -3.18
N GLY A 33 2.78 10.83 -2.94
CA GLY A 33 2.98 11.37 -1.60
C GLY A 33 1.68 11.91 -1.00
N LYS A 34 0.84 12.58 -1.82
CA LYS A 34 -0.48 13.07 -1.40
C LYS A 34 -1.46 11.92 -1.17
N GLU A 35 -1.51 10.96 -2.09
CA GLU A 35 -2.33 9.76 -1.95
C GLU A 35 -2.01 9.02 -0.66
N PHE A 36 -0.72 8.85 -0.35
CA PHE A 36 -0.29 8.21 0.89
C PHE A 36 -0.67 9.02 2.13
N SER A 37 -0.53 10.35 2.10
CA SER A 37 -0.93 11.20 3.22
C SER A 37 -2.42 11.07 3.54
N ASN A 38 -3.26 10.93 2.50
CA ASN A 38 -4.69 10.74 2.66
C ASN A 38 -5.06 9.37 3.26
N LEU A 39 -4.20 8.35 3.10
CA LEU A 39 -4.37 7.05 3.76
C LEU A 39 -4.08 7.08 5.27
N LEU A 40 -3.48 8.17 5.78
CA LEU A 40 -3.13 8.32 7.19
C LEU A 40 -4.15 9.15 7.96
N ASP A 41 -5.39 9.24 7.48
CA ASP A 41 -6.46 9.88 8.23
C ASP A 41 -7.02 8.93 9.29
N PHE A 42 -6.62 9.17 10.55
CA PHE A 42 -7.02 8.39 11.72
C PHE A 42 -7.91 9.19 12.68
N SER A 43 -8.55 10.26 12.20
CA SER A 43 -9.31 11.16 13.07
C SER A 43 -10.60 10.55 13.64
N SER A 44 -11.04 9.38 13.14
CA SER A 44 -12.20 8.65 13.64
C SER A 44 -12.09 7.15 13.32
N ILE A 45 -12.89 6.32 13.99
CA ILE A 45 -12.97 4.86 13.73
C ILE A 45 -13.41 4.58 12.28
N GLU A 46 -14.34 5.39 11.77
CA GLU A 46 -14.80 5.28 10.39
C GLU A 46 -13.68 5.57 9.40
N LYS A 47 -12.95 6.67 9.60
CA LYS A 47 -11.79 7.04 8.77
C LYS A 47 -10.65 6.04 8.90
N LEU A 48 -10.42 5.48 10.09
CA LEU A 48 -9.44 4.41 10.29
C LEU A 48 -9.79 3.17 9.47
N THR A 49 -11.07 2.80 9.42
CA THR A 49 -11.56 1.69 8.60
C THR A 49 -11.39 1.98 7.10
N GLN A 50 -11.72 3.19 6.65
CA GLN A 50 -11.52 3.62 5.26
C GLN A 50 -10.03 3.62 4.89
N SER A 51 -9.18 4.17 5.75
CA SER A 51 -7.72 4.18 5.63
C SER A 51 -7.13 2.77 5.54
N LEU A 52 -7.66 1.82 6.32
CA LEU A 52 -7.27 0.40 6.24
C LEU A 52 -7.58 -0.17 4.86
N PHE A 53 -8.82 -0.07 4.38
CA PHE A 53 -9.20 -0.64 3.07
C PHE A 53 -8.46 0.03 1.92
N ALA A 54 -8.30 1.35 1.97
CA ALA A 54 -7.56 2.09 0.96
C ALA A 54 -6.07 1.68 0.97
N THR A 55 -5.48 1.41 2.15
CA THR A 55 -4.11 0.88 2.26
C THR A 55 -4.00 -0.52 1.67
N MET A 56 -4.97 -1.41 1.91
CA MET A 56 -4.97 -2.77 1.35
C MET A 56 -5.09 -2.74 -0.18
N LYS A 57 -5.96 -1.89 -0.73
CA LYS A 57 -6.12 -1.70 -2.18
C LYS A 57 -4.86 -1.15 -2.82
N LEU A 58 -4.26 -0.12 -2.22
CA LEU A 58 -2.98 0.42 -2.69
C LEU A 58 -1.91 -0.68 -2.67
N PHE A 59 -1.76 -1.41 -1.56
CA PHE A 59 -0.76 -2.47 -1.46
C PHE A 59 -0.96 -3.55 -2.53
N HIS A 60 -2.20 -3.96 -2.78
CA HIS A 60 -2.54 -4.94 -3.80
C HIS A 60 -2.10 -4.49 -5.20
N GLN A 61 -2.42 -3.25 -5.57
CA GLN A 61 -2.06 -2.66 -6.86
C GLN A 61 -0.53 -2.52 -7.03
N GLU A 62 0.15 -2.01 -6.02
CA GLU A 62 1.61 -1.81 -6.09
C GLU A 62 2.37 -3.13 -6.11
N ALA A 63 1.90 -4.13 -5.36
CA ALA A 63 2.49 -5.46 -5.33
C ALA A 63 2.32 -6.18 -6.66
N GLN A 64 1.12 -6.14 -7.25
CA GLN A 64 0.86 -6.70 -8.56
C GLN A 64 1.73 -6.04 -9.63
N THR A 65 1.82 -4.71 -9.63
CA THR A 65 2.64 -3.96 -10.59
C THR A 65 4.12 -4.31 -10.45
N LEU A 66 4.63 -4.39 -9.22
CA LEU A 66 6.03 -4.75 -8.97
C LEU A 66 6.31 -6.19 -9.39
N ALA A 67 5.43 -7.13 -9.05
CA ALA A 67 5.59 -8.53 -9.40
C ALA A 67 5.64 -8.73 -10.92
N GLN A 68 4.70 -8.12 -11.65
CA GLN A 68 4.69 -8.13 -13.11
C GLN A 68 5.99 -7.54 -13.70
N LYS A 69 6.47 -6.43 -13.14
CA LYS A 69 7.71 -5.79 -13.60
C LYS A 69 8.95 -6.68 -13.37
N MET A 70 8.98 -7.38 -12.24
CA MET A 70 10.14 -8.19 -11.84
C MET A 70 10.05 -9.64 -12.35
N GLY A 71 8.93 -10.05 -12.97
CA GLY A 71 8.70 -11.43 -13.40
C GLY A 71 8.41 -12.38 -12.24
N PHE A 72 7.88 -11.88 -11.12
CA PHE A 72 7.44 -12.70 -10.00
C PHE A 72 5.97 -13.06 -10.12
N ASP A 73 5.61 -14.25 -9.63
CA ASP A 73 4.23 -14.64 -9.46
C ASP A 73 3.61 -13.86 -8.29
N TYR A 74 2.42 -13.31 -8.55
CA TYR A 74 1.60 -12.65 -7.54
C TYR A 74 0.24 -13.31 -7.50
N ASP A 75 -0.07 -13.92 -6.36
CA ASP A 75 -1.37 -14.55 -6.14
C ASP A 75 -2.44 -13.48 -5.89
N LYS A 76 -3.08 -13.08 -6.98
CA LYS A 76 -4.14 -12.10 -6.98
C LYS A 76 -5.36 -12.59 -6.19
N GLU A 77 -5.72 -13.86 -6.33
CA GLU A 77 -6.91 -14.43 -5.70
C GLU A 77 -6.79 -14.43 -4.17
N VAL A 78 -5.62 -14.80 -3.64
CA VAL A 78 -5.38 -14.78 -2.19
C VAL A 78 -5.44 -13.34 -1.67
N ALA A 79 -4.88 -12.38 -2.40
CA ALA A 79 -4.94 -10.98 -1.98
C ALA A 79 -6.37 -10.42 -1.98
N GLU A 80 -7.17 -10.73 -3.00
CA GLU A 80 -8.59 -10.33 -3.07
C GLU A 80 -9.40 -10.95 -1.93
N LYS A 81 -9.24 -12.27 -1.67
CA LYS A 81 -9.90 -12.96 -0.53
C LYS A 81 -9.55 -12.33 0.81
N MET A 82 -8.32 -11.84 0.99
CA MET A 82 -7.92 -11.17 2.23
C MET A 82 -8.57 -9.79 2.39
N ILE A 83 -8.79 -9.05 1.30
CA ILE A 83 -9.54 -7.79 1.32
C ILE A 83 -11.00 -8.07 1.67
N GLU A 84 -11.63 -9.04 1.01
CA GLU A 84 -13.01 -9.46 1.28
C GLU A 84 -13.20 -9.89 2.74
N TYR A 85 -12.30 -10.75 3.26
CA TYR A 85 -12.33 -11.17 4.66
C TYR A 85 -12.29 -9.99 5.63
N ALA A 86 -11.44 -8.99 5.38
CA ALA A 86 -11.39 -7.80 6.21
C ALA A 86 -12.69 -6.98 6.14
N GLU A 87 -13.30 -6.86 4.96
CA GLU A 87 -14.60 -6.20 4.79
C GLU A 87 -15.71 -6.91 5.55
N GLU A 88 -15.79 -8.25 5.47
CA GLU A 88 -16.79 -9.05 6.18
C GLU A 88 -16.66 -8.92 7.70
N ARG A 89 -15.44 -9.05 8.23
CA ARG A 89 -15.18 -8.92 9.67
C ARG A 89 -15.57 -7.56 10.22
N LEU A 90 -15.29 -6.49 9.48
CA LEU A 90 -15.60 -5.13 9.91
C LEU A 90 -17.08 -4.78 9.75
N LYS A 91 -17.80 -5.41 8.81
CA LYS A 91 -19.27 -5.31 8.73
C LYS A 91 -19.94 -6.04 9.89
N MET A 92 -19.45 -7.23 10.27
CA MET A 92 -20.00 -7.99 11.40
C MET A 92 -19.85 -7.28 12.75
N ASN A 93 -18.75 -6.55 12.97
CA ASN A 93 -18.49 -5.84 14.23
C ASN A 93 -19.24 -4.50 14.36
N LYS A 94 -19.99 -4.07 13.34
CA LYS A 94 -20.84 -2.86 13.37
C LYS A 94 -22.29 -3.14 13.82
N VAL A 95 -22.59 -4.38 14.25
CA VAL A 95 -23.90 -4.82 14.77
C VAL A 95 -23.95 -4.74 16.28
#